data_AF-A0A1Y1ZMU1-F1
#
_entry.id   AF-A0A1Y1ZMU1-F1
#
_cell.length_a   1.000
_cell.length_b   1.000
_cell.length_c   1.000
_cell.angle_alpha   90.00
_cell.angle_beta   90.00
_cell.angle_gamma   90.00
#
_symmetry.space_group_name_H-M   'P 1'
#
loop_
_entity.id
_entity.type
_entity.pdbx_description
1 polymer ?
#
loop_
_entity_poly.entity_id
_entity_poly.type
_entity_poly.pdbx_seq_one_letter_code
_entity_poly.pdbx_strand_id
1 'polypeptide(L)'
;MANFYMLKEQEDLPRTAYKIDRTSLDLDFLTGQLVSLTDTLGALGDRCIALQQFETVIASFSPGASNIDDQFSTSCHLGNLRRFNRESAISAKIVVKYLESAVSAQVRQVYSLIGQKVNRLNMEAADAARQLSAVSRRISFVAGKDSANMRIIAAMTLIFLPGTFTATLLSSSFFNFKHGTQGIISEWIWLYWAITCILTVVVMGAWFLVSRKAIEIMKRVIEIEEGKAEASETERRTRESAHAFGLSKQLEDVTLSLQKLTRKC
;
A
#
# COMPACT_ATOMS: atom_id res chain seq x y z
N MET A 1 28.15 9.12 -36.27
CA MET A 1 28.35 7.73 -35.80
C MET A 1 28.64 7.68 -34.29
N ALA A 2 27.80 8.28 -33.44
CA ALA A 2 27.99 8.25 -31.98
C ALA A 2 26.67 8.06 -31.19
N ASN A 3 25.57 7.72 -31.87
CA ASN A 3 24.23 7.73 -31.27
C ASN A 3 23.50 6.37 -31.34
N PHE A 4 24.26 5.27 -31.51
CA PHE A 4 23.69 3.92 -31.58
C PHE A 4 24.03 3.05 -30.36
N TYR A 5 24.88 3.54 -29.44
CA TYR A 5 25.31 2.76 -28.28
C TYR A 5 24.41 2.91 -27.03
N MET A 6 23.44 3.84 -27.01
CA MET A 6 22.56 4.05 -25.84
C MET A 6 21.24 3.27 -25.90
N LEU A 7 20.94 2.56 -26.99
CA LEU A 7 19.71 1.76 -27.11
C LEU A 7 19.90 0.26 -26.85
N LYS A 8 21.10 -0.16 -26.41
CA LYS A 8 21.36 -1.58 -26.07
C LYS A 8 21.25 -1.89 -24.57
N GLU A 9 20.85 -0.92 -23.75
CA GLU A 9 20.77 -1.07 -22.29
C GLU A 9 19.31 -1.02 -21.78
N GLN A 10 18.39 -1.56 -22.58
CA GLN A 10 16.98 -1.81 -22.20
C GLN A 10 16.59 -3.29 -22.31
N GLU A 11 17.53 -4.19 -22.63
CA GLU A 11 17.26 -5.63 -22.80
C GLU A 11 17.96 -6.51 -21.76
N ASP A 12 18.36 -5.94 -20.62
CA ASP A 12 19.01 -6.68 -19.53
C ASP A 12 18.54 -6.19 -18.14
N LEU A 13 17.25 -5.88 -17.98
CA LEU A 13 16.68 -6.02 -16.64
C LEU A 13 16.46 -7.53 -16.41
N PRO A 14 17.16 -8.13 -15.42
CA PRO A 14 16.99 -9.54 -15.17
C PRO A 14 15.52 -9.77 -14.84
N ARG A 15 14.88 -10.66 -15.60
CA ARG A 15 13.84 -11.52 -15.04
C ARG A 15 14.48 -12.25 -13.87
N THR A 16 14.61 -11.61 -12.71
CA THR A 16 14.50 -12.30 -11.44
C THR A 16 13.00 -12.62 -11.37
N ALA A 17 12.49 -13.72 -11.93
CA ALA A 17 12.83 -15.08 -11.52
C ALA A 17 13.18 -15.15 -10.03
N TYR A 18 12.44 -14.44 -9.19
CA TYR A 18 12.39 -14.81 -7.78
C TYR A 18 11.45 -15.99 -7.66
N LYS A 19 12.06 -17.14 -7.95
CA LYS A 19 11.75 -18.49 -7.54
C LYS A 19 10.77 -18.48 -6.36
N ILE A 20 9.58 -19.03 -6.61
CA ILE A 20 8.66 -19.49 -5.57
C ILE A 20 9.48 -20.44 -4.68
N ASP A 21 10.05 -19.90 -3.60
CA ASP A 21 10.79 -20.72 -2.66
C ASP A 21 9.78 -21.63 -1.97
N ARG A 22 10.05 -22.93 -2.03
CA ARG A 22 9.15 -24.04 -1.69
C ARG A 22 8.87 -24.18 -0.19
N THR A 23 8.97 -23.07 0.53
CA THR A 23 8.51 -22.90 1.90
C THR A 23 7.37 -21.87 1.91
N SER A 24 6.34 -22.10 1.08
CA SER A 24 4.97 -21.87 1.55
C SER A 24 4.76 -22.83 2.72
N LEU A 25 5.38 -22.51 3.86
CA LEU A 25 5.06 -23.07 5.14
C LEU A 25 3.59 -22.77 5.26
N ASP A 26 2.79 -23.82 5.12
CA ASP A 26 1.38 -23.75 4.81
C ASP A 26 0.67 -23.20 6.03
N LEU A 27 0.77 -21.88 6.19
CA LEU A 27 0.34 -21.13 7.34
C LEU A 27 -1.18 -21.18 7.39
N ASP A 28 -1.82 -21.19 6.23
CA ASP A 28 -3.26 -21.37 6.07
C ASP A 28 -3.68 -22.79 6.46
N PHE A 29 -2.90 -23.82 6.09
CA PHE A 29 -3.14 -25.18 6.58
C PHE A 29 -2.85 -25.36 8.08
N LEU A 30 -1.76 -24.78 8.58
CA LEU A 30 -1.37 -24.82 9.99
C LEU A 30 -2.38 -24.06 10.85
N THR A 31 -2.81 -22.88 10.43
CA THR A 31 -3.88 -22.13 11.09
C THR A 31 -5.20 -22.87 11.00
N GLY A 32 -5.53 -23.47 9.85
CA GLY A 32 -6.71 -24.33 9.69
C GLY A 32 -6.71 -25.53 10.64
N GLN A 33 -5.58 -26.24 10.76
CA GLN A 33 -5.43 -27.36 11.70
C GLN A 33 -5.48 -26.90 13.16
N LEU A 34 -4.86 -25.77 13.50
CA LEU A 34 -4.91 -25.23 14.86
C LEU A 34 -6.32 -24.79 15.25
N VAL A 35 -7.06 -24.15 14.34
CA VAL A 35 -8.46 -23.76 14.58
C VAL A 35 -9.31 -25.01 14.78
N SER A 36 -9.18 -26.00 13.91
CA SER A 36 -9.90 -27.28 14.07
C SER A 36 -9.56 -27.99 15.38
N LEU A 37 -8.28 -28.01 15.79
CA LEU A 37 -7.86 -28.54 17.09
C LEU A 37 -8.47 -27.77 18.26
N THR A 38 -8.51 -26.44 18.16
CA THR A 38 -9.13 -25.56 19.17
C THR A 38 -10.63 -25.86 19.30
N ASP A 39 -11.32 -26.04 18.18
CA ASP A 39 -12.75 -26.39 18.16
C ASP A 39 -13.00 -27.77 18.78
N THR A 40 -12.16 -28.76 18.46
CA THR A 40 -12.28 -30.11 19.05
C THR A 40 -12.02 -30.10 20.56
N LEU A 41 -11.12 -29.24 21.05
CA LEU A 41 -10.85 -29.08 22.47
C LEU A 41 -11.99 -28.39 23.20
N GLY A 42 -12.60 -27.38 22.58
CA GLY A 42 -13.83 -26.75 23.09
C GLY A 42 -14.95 -27.77 23.24
N ALA A 43 -15.20 -28.58 22.21
CA ALA A 43 -16.19 -29.65 22.26
C ALA A 43 -15.88 -30.71 23.33
N LEU A 44 -14.60 -31.02 23.56
CA LEU A 44 -14.17 -31.93 24.64
C LEU A 44 -14.39 -31.33 26.03
N GLY A 45 -14.15 -30.03 26.18
CA GLY A 45 -14.44 -29.27 27.39
C GLY A 45 -15.92 -29.29 27.73
N ASP A 46 -16.78 -29.00 26.75
CA ASP A 46 -18.24 -29.01 26.91
C ASP A 46 -18.77 -30.39 27.32
N ARG A 47 -18.22 -31.47 26.72
CA ARG A 47 -18.56 -32.85 27.10
C ARG A 47 -18.09 -33.19 28.51
N CYS A 48 -16.95 -32.65 28.95
CA CYS A 48 -16.44 -32.84 30.31
C CYS A 48 -17.33 -32.14 31.35
N ILE A 49 -17.84 -30.95 31.01
CA ILE A 49 -18.83 -30.23 31.82
C ILE A 49 -20.14 -31.02 31.91
N ALA A 50 -20.62 -31.58 30.79
CA ALA A 50 -21.83 -32.40 30.76
C ALA A 50 -21.69 -33.67 31.63
N LEU A 51 -20.54 -34.35 31.60
CA LEU A 51 -20.26 -35.50 32.47
C LEU A 51 -20.21 -35.11 33.95
N GLN A 52 -19.67 -33.93 34.27
CA GLN A 52 -19.67 -33.41 35.63
C GLN A 52 -21.08 -33.06 36.12
N GLN A 53 -21.93 -32.52 35.25
CA GLN A 53 -23.35 -32.29 35.57
C GLN A 53 -24.08 -33.62 35.81
N PHE A 54 -23.79 -34.65 35.02
CA PHE A 54 -24.37 -35.98 35.21
C PHE A 54 -24.02 -36.59 36.58
N GLU A 55 -22.79 -36.36 37.07
CA GLU A 55 -22.37 -36.76 38.42
C GLU A 55 -23.22 -36.08 39.52
N THR A 56 -23.54 -34.79 39.36
CA THR A 56 -24.39 -34.07 40.32
C THR A 56 -25.83 -34.56 40.32
N VAL A 57 -26.35 -34.96 39.16
CA VAL A 57 -27.70 -35.54 39.03
C VAL A 57 -27.75 -36.92 39.68
N ILE A 58 -26.74 -37.78 39.47
CA ILE A 58 -26.64 -39.08 40.14
C ILE A 58 -26.49 -38.91 41.66
N ALA A 59 -25.80 -37.86 42.13
CA ALA A 59 -25.69 -37.55 43.56
C ALA A 59 -27.03 -37.14 44.18
N SER A 60 -27.92 -36.50 43.41
CA SER A 60 -29.27 -36.12 43.85
C SER A 60 -30.26 -37.29 43.88
N PHE A 61 -29.96 -38.39 43.19
CA PHE A 61 -30.80 -39.58 43.16
C PHE A 61 -30.54 -40.41 44.43
N SER A 62 -31.30 -40.14 45.50
CA SER A 62 -31.33 -40.98 46.71
C SER A 62 -32.15 -42.24 46.43
N PRO A 63 -31.58 -43.46 46.56
CA PRO A 63 -32.34 -44.68 46.33
C PRO A 63 -33.32 -44.90 47.49
N GLY A 64 -34.61 -44.69 47.23
CA GLY A 64 -35.68 -45.22 48.08
C GLY A 64 -35.77 -46.73 47.91
N ALA A 65 -34.90 -47.48 48.60
CA ALA A 65 -34.91 -48.94 48.63
C ALA A 65 -35.54 -49.44 49.94
N SER A 66 -36.49 -50.37 49.83
CA SER A 66 -37.37 -50.83 50.92
C SER A 66 -36.81 -52.02 51.73
N ASN A 67 -35.57 -52.45 51.51
CA ASN A 67 -34.95 -53.59 52.22
C ASN A 67 -33.48 -53.33 52.59
N ILE A 68 -33.13 -53.59 53.86
CA ILE A 68 -31.92 -53.13 54.55
C ILE A 68 -30.64 -53.87 54.10
N ASP A 69 -30.73 -55.17 53.75
CA ASP A 69 -29.57 -55.98 53.34
C ASP A 69 -29.15 -55.76 51.87
N ASP A 70 -30.11 -55.67 50.94
CA ASP A 70 -29.84 -55.33 49.53
C ASP A 70 -29.39 -53.87 49.38
N GLN A 71 -29.81 -52.99 50.30
CA GLN A 71 -29.40 -51.59 50.33
C GLN A 71 -27.90 -51.45 50.62
N PHE A 72 -27.29 -52.31 51.44
CA PHE A 72 -25.88 -52.15 51.81
C PHE A 72 -24.91 -52.55 50.68
N SER A 73 -25.08 -53.74 50.09
CA SER A 73 -24.24 -54.20 48.97
C SER A 73 -24.40 -53.34 47.72
N THR A 74 -25.65 -52.96 47.39
CA THR A 74 -25.93 -52.12 46.21
C THR A 74 -25.40 -50.70 46.41
N SER A 75 -25.50 -50.13 47.61
CA SER A 75 -24.95 -48.79 47.91
C SER A 75 -23.43 -48.76 47.93
N CYS A 76 -22.77 -49.85 48.36
CA CYS A 76 -21.31 -49.96 48.32
C CYS A 76 -20.79 -50.03 46.88
N HIS A 77 -21.41 -50.84 46.03
CA HIS A 77 -21.03 -50.97 44.62
C HIS A 77 -21.29 -49.68 43.83
N LEU A 78 -22.44 -49.01 44.06
CA LEU A 78 -22.72 -47.70 43.47
C LEU A 78 -21.73 -46.62 43.93
N GLY A 79 -21.33 -46.66 45.20
CA GLY A 79 -20.35 -45.73 45.77
C GLY A 79 -18.97 -45.87 45.13
N ASN A 80 -18.50 -47.10 44.93
CA ASN A 80 -17.22 -47.38 44.26
C ASN A 80 -17.24 -46.94 42.80
N LEU A 81 -18.32 -47.24 42.06
CA LEU A 81 -18.47 -46.80 40.67
C LEU A 81 -18.56 -45.27 40.55
N ARG A 82 -19.25 -44.61 41.48
CA ARG A 82 -19.31 -43.14 41.55
C ARG A 82 -17.93 -42.54 41.80
N ARG A 83 -17.17 -43.10 42.74
CA ARG A 83 -15.80 -42.65 43.04
C ARG A 83 -14.87 -42.82 41.84
N PHE A 84 -14.92 -43.97 41.17
CA PHE A 84 -14.12 -44.24 39.97
C PHE A 84 -14.47 -43.28 38.82
N ASN A 85 -15.76 -43.02 38.57
CA ASN A 85 -16.19 -42.07 37.55
C ASN A 85 -15.75 -40.63 37.89
N ARG A 86 -15.81 -40.23 39.17
CA ARG A 86 -15.35 -38.93 39.64
C ARG A 86 -13.85 -38.74 39.45
N GLU A 87 -13.05 -39.74 39.84
CA GLU A 87 -11.59 -39.72 39.68
C GLU A 87 -11.18 -39.72 38.19
N SER A 88 -11.93 -40.45 37.35
CA SER A 88 -11.76 -40.43 35.88
C SER A 88 -12.13 -39.08 35.27
N ALA A 89 -13.20 -38.43 35.75
CA ALA A 89 -13.62 -37.11 35.29
C ALA A 89 -12.64 -36.00 35.70
N ILE A 90 -12.05 -36.08 36.90
CA ILE A 90 -11.00 -35.16 37.34
C ILE A 90 -9.75 -35.31 36.45
N SER A 91 -9.36 -36.55 36.15
CA SER A 91 -8.20 -36.83 35.29
C SER A 91 -8.40 -36.30 33.87
N ALA A 92 -9.61 -36.46 33.30
CA ALA A 92 -9.94 -35.93 31.98
C ALA A 92 -9.81 -34.38 31.91
N LYS A 93 -10.21 -33.66 32.97
CA LYS A 93 -10.08 -32.19 33.01
C LYS A 93 -8.64 -31.71 33.00
N ILE A 94 -7.74 -32.44 33.67
CA ILE A 94 -6.32 -32.11 33.69
C ILE A 94 -5.74 -32.21 32.28
N VAL A 95 -6.09 -33.26 31.55
CA VAL A 95 -5.68 -33.47 30.16
C VAL A 95 -6.21 -32.37 29.25
N VAL A 96 -7.49 -31.98 29.39
CA VAL A 96 -8.09 -30.89 28.62
C VAL A 96 -7.38 -29.56 28.88
N LYS A 97 -7.12 -29.21 30.14
CA LYS A 97 -6.38 -27.98 30.50
C LYS A 97 -4.95 -27.96 29.96
N TYR A 98 -4.28 -29.12 29.98
CA TYR A 98 -2.94 -29.25 29.42
C TYR A 98 -2.93 -29.04 27.90
N LEU A 99 -3.85 -29.67 27.18
CA LEU A 99 -4.02 -29.51 25.74
C LEU A 99 -4.37 -28.06 25.36
N GLU A 100 -5.24 -27.40 26.10
CA GLU A 100 -5.58 -25.99 25.91
C GLU A 100 -4.34 -25.10 26.02
N SER A 101 -3.52 -25.29 27.07
CA SER A 101 -2.28 -24.54 27.26
C SER A 101 -1.28 -24.80 26.12
N ALA A 102 -1.13 -26.05 25.69
CA ALA A 102 -0.25 -26.43 24.58
C ALA A 102 -0.69 -25.79 23.25
N VAL A 103 -1.99 -25.81 22.94
CA VAL A 103 -2.55 -25.17 21.73
C VAL A 103 -2.36 -23.65 21.79
N SER A 104 -2.62 -23.01 22.93
CA SER A 104 -2.44 -21.57 23.09
C SER A 104 -0.98 -21.13 22.85
N ALA A 105 -0.01 -21.96 23.22
CA ALA A 105 1.41 -21.70 22.98
C ALA A 105 1.75 -21.78 21.48
N GLN A 106 1.24 -22.81 20.79
CA GLN A 106 1.43 -22.98 19.35
C GLN A 106 0.79 -21.84 18.55
N VAL A 107 -0.43 -21.42 18.91
CA VAL A 107 -1.12 -20.27 18.30
C VAL A 107 -0.25 -19.00 18.36
N ARG A 108 0.33 -18.69 19.54
CA ARG A 108 1.19 -17.51 19.71
C ARG A 108 2.44 -17.57 18.85
N GLN A 109 3.05 -18.74 18.72
CA GLN A 109 4.21 -18.93 17.85
C GLN A 109 3.84 -18.70 16.38
N VAL A 110 2.71 -19.24 15.94
CA VAL A 110 2.19 -19.02 14.59
C VAL A 110 1.98 -17.53 14.34
N TYR A 111 1.28 -16.80 15.22
CA TYR A 111 1.09 -15.34 15.08
C TYR A 111 2.39 -14.55 14.98
N SER A 112 3.43 -14.95 15.72
CA SER A 112 4.74 -14.33 15.60
C SER A 112 5.37 -14.55 14.21
N LEU A 113 5.26 -15.77 13.67
CA LEU A 113 5.72 -16.09 12.31
C LEU A 113 4.92 -15.32 11.24
N ILE A 114 3.60 -15.17 11.42
CA ILE A 114 2.78 -14.33 10.53
C ILE A 114 3.30 -12.90 10.54
N GLY A 115 3.53 -12.33 11.74
CA GLY A 115 4.06 -10.98 11.90
C GLY A 115 5.41 -10.79 11.21
N GLN A 116 6.33 -11.75 11.36
CA GLN A 116 7.62 -11.73 10.65
C GLN A 116 7.43 -11.76 9.13
N LYS A 117 6.52 -12.60 8.62
CA LYS A 117 6.24 -12.71 7.19
C LYS A 117 5.65 -11.42 6.64
N VAL A 118 4.67 -10.82 7.33
CA VAL A 118 4.06 -9.54 6.95
C VAL A 118 5.12 -8.43 6.94
N ASN A 119 5.99 -8.37 7.96
CA ASN A 119 7.07 -7.40 7.99
C ASN A 119 8.05 -7.56 6.82
N ARG A 120 8.38 -8.81 6.44
CA ARG A 120 9.23 -9.09 5.29
C ARG A 120 8.59 -8.62 3.98
N LEU A 121 7.31 -8.93 3.77
CA LEU A 121 6.56 -8.48 2.59
C LEU A 121 6.45 -6.95 2.53
N ASN A 122 6.24 -6.29 3.67
CA ASN A 122 6.22 -4.84 3.75
C ASN A 122 7.58 -4.21 3.40
N MET A 123 8.69 -4.82 3.83
CA MET A 123 10.03 -4.37 3.43
C MET A 123 10.27 -4.54 1.93
N GLU A 124 9.85 -5.66 1.35
CA GLU A 124 9.96 -5.92 -0.10
C GLU A 124 9.11 -4.95 -0.92
N ALA A 125 7.86 -4.71 -0.51
CA ALA A 125 6.97 -3.73 -1.13
C ALA A 125 7.54 -2.30 -1.03
N ALA A 126 8.14 -1.95 0.11
CA ALA A 126 8.80 -0.66 0.28
C ALA A 126 10.03 -0.52 -0.63
N ASP A 127 10.80 -1.59 -0.85
CA ASP A 127 11.92 -1.57 -1.79
C ASP A 127 11.46 -1.41 -3.24
N ALA A 128 10.45 -2.17 -3.66
CA ALA A 128 9.84 -2.02 -4.98
C ALA A 128 9.32 -0.58 -5.21
N ALA A 129 8.68 0.03 -4.20
CA ALA A 129 8.22 1.42 -4.26
C ALA A 129 9.37 2.43 -4.37
N ARG A 130 10.50 2.19 -3.69
CA ARG A 130 11.72 3.01 -3.82
C ARG A 130 12.30 2.93 -5.22
N GLN A 131 12.40 1.72 -5.78
CA GLN A 131 12.88 1.51 -7.15
C GLN A 131 11.98 2.22 -8.17
N LEU A 132 10.66 2.07 -8.03
CA LEU A 132 9.69 2.74 -8.91
C LEU A 132 9.82 4.27 -8.84
N SER A 133 10.01 4.82 -7.62
CA SER A 133 10.21 6.25 -7.40
C SER A 133 11.52 6.75 -8.02
N ALA A 134 12.60 5.95 -7.95
CA ALA A 134 13.89 6.27 -8.59
C ALA A 134 13.78 6.27 -10.13
N VAL A 135 13.09 5.28 -10.70
CA VAL A 135 12.81 5.20 -12.14
C VAL A 135 11.94 6.37 -12.58
N SER A 136 10.86 6.67 -11.85
CA SER A 136 9.97 7.80 -12.13
C SER A 136 10.73 9.14 -12.14
N ARG A 137 11.63 9.37 -11.17
CA ARG A 137 12.49 10.56 -11.16
C ARG A 137 13.36 10.65 -12.41
N ARG A 138 13.96 9.54 -12.86
CA ARG A 138 14.76 9.50 -14.09
C ARG A 138 13.90 9.79 -15.32
N ILE A 139 12.72 9.19 -15.40
CA ILE A 139 11.77 9.43 -16.51
C ILE A 139 11.37 10.91 -16.54
N SER A 140 10.98 11.50 -15.41
CA SER A 140 10.62 12.92 -15.34
C SER A 140 11.78 13.85 -15.74
N PHE A 141 13.02 13.50 -15.37
CA PHE A 141 14.20 14.25 -15.79
C PHE A 141 14.43 14.17 -17.31
N VAL A 142 14.34 12.97 -17.89
CA VAL A 142 14.48 12.77 -19.34
C VAL A 142 13.33 13.46 -20.08
N ALA A 143 12.09 13.29 -19.64
CA ALA A 143 10.91 13.95 -20.20
C ALA A 143 11.00 15.48 -20.14
N GLY A 144 11.60 16.03 -19.07
CA GLY A 144 11.89 17.46 -18.97
C GLY A 144 12.87 17.94 -20.05
N LYS A 145 13.92 17.15 -20.34
CA LYS A 145 14.85 17.43 -21.45
C LYS A 145 14.19 17.29 -22.81
N ASP A 146 13.38 16.26 -23.00
CA ASP A 146 12.63 16.05 -24.26
C ASP A 146 11.64 17.19 -24.52
N SER A 147 11.01 17.73 -23.46
CA SER A 147 10.16 18.92 -23.56
C SER A 147 10.94 20.17 -24.00
N ALA A 148 12.19 20.33 -23.55
CA ALA A 148 13.05 21.40 -24.02
C ALA A 148 13.41 21.22 -25.51
N ASN A 149 13.74 20.00 -25.92
CA ASN A 149 14.01 19.68 -27.32
C ASN A 149 12.78 19.92 -28.22
N MET A 150 11.58 19.56 -27.74
CA MET A 150 10.32 19.81 -28.45
C MET A 150 10.09 21.31 -28.69
N ARG A 151 10.40 22.14 -27.69
CA ARG A 151 10.32 23.60 -27.84
C ARG A 151 11.31 24.15 -28.87
N ILE A 152 12.50 23.55 -28.98
CA ILE A 152 13.50 23.95 -29.99
C ILE A 152 13.02 23.62 -31.40
N ILE A 153 12.48 22.41 -31.63
CA ILE A 153 11.96 22.02 -32.94
C ILE A 153 10.80 22.93 -33.36
N ALA A 154 9.86 23.21 -32.44
CA ALA A 154 8.76 24.14 -32.69
C ALA A 154 9.26 25.57 -32.98
N ALA A 155 10.32 26.03 -32.31
CA ALA A 155 10.92 27.33 -32.63
C ALA A 155 11.53 27.36 -34.04
N MET A 156 12.20 26.28 -34.47
CA MET A 156 12.76 26.18 -35.83
C MET A 156 11.67 26.22 -36.90
N THR A 157 10.56 25.49 -36.73
CA THR A 157 9.45 25.52 -37.68
C THR A 157 8.80 26.89 -37.76
N LEU A 158 8.64 27.57 -36.62
CA LEU A 158 8.11 28.93 -36.54
C LEU A 158 9.02 29.95 -37.23
N ILE A 159 10.35 29.77 -37.19
CA ILE A 159 11.30 30.63 -37.92
C ILE A 159 11.23 30.40 -39.43
N PHE A 160 11.04 29.15 -39.87
CA PHE A 160 10.97 28.84 -41.30
C PHE A 160 9.61 29.15 -41.93
N LEU A 161 8.53 29.12 -41.15
CA LEU A 161 7.17 29.43 -41.61
C LEU A 161 7.05 30.77 -42.38
N PRO A 162 7.56 31.91 -41.88
CA PRO A 162 7.49 33.18 -42.59
C PRO A 162 8.31 33.19 -43.89
N GLY A 163 9.46 32.51 -43.93
CA GLY A 163 10.28 32.38 -45.13
C GLY A 163 9.60 31.54 -46.22
N THR A 164 8.97 30.44 -45.84
CA THR A 164 8.21 29.59 -46.78
C THR A 164 6.96 30.31 -47.30
N PHE A 165 6.28 31.07 -46.45
CA PHE A 165 5.10 31.87 -46.86
C PHE A 165 5.48 32.94 -47.88
N THR A 166 6.58 33.67 -47.66
CA THR A 166 7.03 34.70 -48.60
C THR A 166 7.59 34.10 -49.90
N ALA A 167 8.26 32.95 -49.85
CA ALA A 167 8.66 32.20 -51.04
C ALA A 167 7.46 31.77 -51.91
N THR A 168 6.37 31.31 -51.26
CA THR A 168 5.14 30.90 -51.95
C THR A 168 4.43 32.10 -52.59
N LEU A 169 4.31 33.23 -51.88
CA LEU A 169 3.72 34.45 -52.41
C LEU A 169 4.52 35.03 -53.59
N LEU A 170 5.86 34.96 -53.52
CA LEU A 170 6.72 35.37 -54.64
C LEU A 170 6.54 34.46 -55.85
N SER A 171 6.36 33.15 -55.62
CA SER A 171 6.09 32.19 -56.70
C SER A 171 4.75 32.41 -57.40
N SER A 172 3.75 33.01 -56.73
CA SER A 172 2.41 33.22 -57.31
C SER A 172 2.13 34.65 -57.80
N SER A 173 2.81 35.68 -57.27
CA SER A 173 2.36 37.08 -57.41
C SER A 173 3.28 38.00 -58.24
N PHE A 174 4.60 37.76 -58.33
CA PHE A 174 5.54 38.84 -58.67
C PHE A 174 6.22 38.83 -60.06
N PHE A 175 5.94 37.88 -60.97
CA PHE A 175 6.51 37.88 -62.33
C PHE A 175 5.48 38.08 -63.45
N ASN A 176 4.62 39.09 -63.36
CA ASN A 176 3.90 39.58 -64.55
C ASN A 176 4.65 40.77 -65.16
N PHE A 177 5.64 40.48 -66.02
CA PHE A 177 6.25 41.46 -66.91
C PHE A 177 5.21 41.94 -67.93
N LYS A 178 4.45 43.00 -67.61
CA LYS A 178 3.72 43.73 -68.64
C LYS A 178 4.70 44.63 -69.40
N HIS A 179 5.28 44.02 -70.43
CA HIS A 179 5.86 44.56 -71.66
C HIS A 179 6.02 46.09 -71.76
N GLY A 180 7.27 46.54 -71.77
CA GLY A 180 7.63 47.84 -72.32
C GLY A 180 8.80 48.54 -71.65
N THR A 181 10.01 48.11 -72.02
CA THR A 181 11.27 48.90 -71.98
C THR A 181 12.01 48.96 -70.63
N GLN A 182 13.17 48.28 -70.66
CA GLN A 182 14.34 48.41 -69.79
C GLN A 182 14.25 47.84 -68.38
N GLY A 183 15.09 46.82 -68.16
CA GLY A 183 15.29 46.14 -66.90
C GLY A 183 15.77 47.12 -65.84
N ILE A 184 14.87 47.41 -64.91
CA ILE A 184 15.19 48.04 -63.65
C ILE A 184 14.53 47.18 -62.59
N ILE A 185 15.38 46.56 -61.77
CA ILE A 185 15.04 45.86 -60.55
C ILE A 185 14.03 46.74 -59.78
N SER A 186 12.79 46.30 -59.73
CA SER A 186 11.67 47.11 -59.23
C SER A 186 11.90 47.51 -57.77
N GLU A 187 11.72 48.79 -57.44
CA GLU A 187 11.91 49.37 -56.09
C GLU A 187 11.07 48.69 -54.97
N TRP A 188 10.13 47.81 -55.35
CA TRP A 188 9.23 47.07 -54.45
C TRP A 188 9.90 45.90 -53.69
N ILE A 189 11.14 45.53 -54.03
CA ILE A 189 11.91 44.52 -53.29
C ILE A 189 12.15 44.93 -51.84
N TRP A 190 12.19 46.22 -51.55
CA TRP A 190 12.33 46.69 -50.17
C TRP A 190 11.10 46.37 -49.30
N LEU A 191 9.89 46.41 -49.88
CA LEU A 191 8.65 46.05 -49.18
C LEU A 191 8.61 44.55 -48.81
N TYR A 192 9.20 43.69 -49.64
CA TYR A 192 9.37 42.27 -49.33
C TYR A 192 10.22 42.06 -48.07
N TRP A 193 11.39 42.71 -47.99
CA TRP A 193 12.26 42.63 -46.82
C TRP A 193 11.55 43.17 -45.57
N ALA A 194 10.79 44.25 -45.70
CA ALA A 194 10.01 44.82 -44.60
C ALA A 194 8.93 43.85 -44.07
N ILE A 195 8.12 43.25 -44.95
CA ILE A 195 7.06 42.30 -44.56
C ILE A 195 7.65 41.05 -43.92
N THR A 196 8.72 40.51 -44.50
CA THR A 196 9.39 39.32 -43.97
C THR A 196 9.96 39.59 -42.57
N CYS A 197 10.57 40.76 -42.36
CA CYS A 197 11.10 41.18 -41.07
C CYS A 197 9.98 41.34 -40.02
N ILE A 198 8.88 42.02 -40.37
CA ILE A 198 7.71 42.19 -39.48
C ILE A 198 7.13 40.83 -39.08
N LEU A 199 6.94 39.92 -40.04
CA LEU A 199 6.36 38.59 -39.77
C LEU A 199 7.29 37.78 -38.84
N THR A 200 8.61 37.90 -39.02
CA THR A 200 9.60 37.27 -38.15
C THR A 200 9.53 37.83 -36.73
N VAL A 201 9.43 39.16 -36.58
CA VAL A 201 9.29 39.83 -35.27
C VAL A 201 7.98 39.44 -34.57
N VAL A 202 6.87 39.34 -35.30
CA VAL A 202 5.57 38.91 -34.74
C VAL A 202 5.65 37.47 -34.21
N VAL A 203 6.23 36.55 -34.99
CA VAL A 203 6.36 35.14 -34.58
C VAL A 203 7.32 35.00 -33.39
N MET A 204 8.46 35.69 -33.43
CA MET A 204 9.45 35.68 -32.34
C MET A 204 8.89 36.32 -31.07
N GLY A 205 8.14 37.41 -31.21
CA GLY A 205 7.43 38.09 -30.11
C GLY A 205 6.33 37.23 -29.49
N ALA A 206 5.49 36.59 -30.31
CA ALA A 206 4.45 35.67 -29.84
C ALA A 206 5.06 34.49 -29.06
N TRP A 207 6.14 33.89 -29.57
CA TRP A 207 6.87 32.84 -28.87
C TRP A 207 7.44 33.30 -27.52
N PHE A 208 8.07 34.48 -27.49
CA PHE A 208 8.67 35.04 -26.29
C PHE A 208 7.63 35.29 -25.20
N LEU A 209 6.46 35.83 -25.58
CA LEU A 209 5.34 36.07 -24.67
C LEU A 209 4.76 34.75 -24.13
N VAL A 210 4.51 33.76 -25.00
CA VAL A 210 3.99 32.44 -24.59
C VAL A 210 5.00 31.70 -23.70
N SER A 211 6.29 31.72 -24.05
CA SER A 211 7.34 31.11 -23.23
C SER A 211 7.43 31.75 -21.85
N ARG A 212 7.33 33.08 -21.74
CA ARG A 212 7.32 33.76 -20.44
C ARG A 212 6.10 33.41 -19.60
N LYS A 213 4.91 33.44 -20.21
CA LYS A 213 3.64 33.10 -19.54
C LYS A 213 3.64 31.64 -19.04
N ALA A 214 4.14 30.70 -19.83
CA ALA A 214 4.21 29.29 -19.46
C ALA A 214 5.13 29.04 -18.24
N ILE A 215 6.23 29.78 -18.13
CA ILE A 215 7.15 29.70 -16.99
C ILE A 215 6.50 30.26 -15.71
N GLU A 216 5.77 31.37 -15.80
CA GLU A 216 5.07 31.96 -14.64
C GLU A 216 3.94 31.06 -14.12
N ILE A 217 3.15 30.45 -15.01
CA ILE A 217 2.06 29.56 -14.63
C ILE A 217 2.62 28.32 -13.91
N MET A 218 3.70 27.72 -14.44
CA MET A 218 4.35 26.58 -13.76
C MET A 218 4.86 26.94 -12.37
N LYS A 219 5.47 28.12 -12.20
CA LYS A 219 5.94 28.58 -10.89
C LYS A 219 4.80 28.64 -9.86
N ARG A 220 3.67 29.25 -10.23
CA ARG A 220 2.51 29.36 -9.34
C ARG A 220 1.90 28.01 -8.99
N VAL A 221 1.87 27.07 -9.94
CA VAL A 221 1.37 25.71 -9.68
C VAL A 221 2.26 24.98 -8.68
N ILE A 222 3.58 25.10 -8.80
CA ILE A 222 4.53 24.51 -7.86
C ILE A 222 4.34 25.12 -6.46
N GLU A 223 4.27 26.45 -6.35
CA GLU A 223 4.03 27.14 -5.06
C GLU A 223 2.70 26.72 -4.40
N ILE A 224 1.65 26.51 -5.19
CA ILE A 224 0.35 26.02 -4.68
C ILE A 224 0.47 24.57 -4.19
N GLU A 225 1.18 23.70 -4.93
CA GLU A 225 1.37 22.30 -4.54
C GLU A 225 2.28 22.16 -3.32
N GLU A 226 3.34 22.96 -3.22
CA GLU A 226 4.18 23.06 -2.02
C GLU A 226 3.36 23.51 -0.81
N GLY A 227 2.54 24.56 -0.95
CA GLY A 227 1.65 25.01 0.12
C GLY A 227 0.62 23.96 0.56
N LYS A 228 0.08 23.16 -0.37
CA LYS A 228 -0.82 22.04 -0.02
C LYS A 228 -0.08 20.92 0.71
N ALA A 229 1.14 20.59 0.28
CA ALA A 229 1.96 19.56 0.92
C ALA A 229 2.27 19.94 2.37
N GLU A 230 2.67 21.19 2.62
CA GLU A 230 2.94 21.72 3.96
C GLU A 230 1.69 21.72 4.85
N ALA A 231 0.52 22.10 4.32
CA ALA A 231 -0.75 22.01 5.05
C ALA A 231 -1.07 20.56 5.46
N SER A 232 -0.85 19.59 4.57
CA SER A 232 -1.09 18.17 4.84
C SER A 232 -0.12 17.58 5.88
N GLU A 233 1.14 18.01 5.88
CA GLU A 233 2.16 17.64 6.86
C GLU A 233 1.77 18.16 8.25
N THR A 234 1.28 19.40 8.31
CA THR A 234 0.84 20.04 9.55
C THR A 234 -0.37 19.31 10.14
N GLU A 235 -1.36 18.96 9.32
CA GLU A 235 -2.50 18.14 9.78
C GLU A 235 -2.06 16.77 10.31
N ARG A 236 -1.12 16.09 9.63
CA ARG A 236 -0.58 14.80 10.09
C ARG A 236 0.07 14.90 11.46
N ARG A 237 0.95 15.89 11.67
CA ARG A 237 1.60 16.15 12.97
C ARG A 237 0.59 16.45 14.07
N THR A 238 -0.46 17.20 13.74
CA THR A 238 -1.53 17.54 14.69
C THR A 238 -2.31 16.29 15.10
N ARG A 239 -2.61 15.38 14.15
CA ARG A 239 -3.23 14.08 14.42
C ARG A 239 -2.36 13.16 15.27
N GLU A 240 -1.07 13.06 14.97
CA GLU A 240 -0.12 12.27 15.76
C GLU A 240 -0.02 12.80 17.20
N SER A 241 0.05 14.12 17.36
CA SER A 241 0.06 14.78 18.68
C SER A 241 -1.21 14.51 19.48
N ALA A 242 -2.38 14.56 18.82
CA ALA A 242 -3.67 14.25 19.45
C ALA A 242 -3.77 12.76 19.85
N HIS A 243 -3.25 11.85 19.01
CA HIS A 243 -3.22 10.42 19.30
C HIS A 243 -2.29 10.10 20.48
N ALA A 244 -1.09 10.70 20.52
CA ALA A 244 -0.14 10.55 21.63
C ALA A 244 -0.73 11.07 22.95
N PHE A 245 -1.42 12.21 22.91
CA PHE A 245 -2.12 12.78 24.08
C PHE A 245 -3.29 11.89 24.55
N GLY A 246 -4.03 11.27 23.62
CA GLY A 246 -5.07 10.30 23.96
C GLY A 246 -4.50 9.06 24.66
N LEU A 247 -3.35 8.57 24.18
CA LEU A 247 -2.65 7.41 24.73
C LEU A 247 -2.10 7.69 26.14
N SER A 248 -1.55 8.89 26.39
CA SER A 248 -1.10 9.27 27.74
C SER A 248 -2.27 9.35 28.72
N LYS A 249 -3.41 9.90 28.29
CA LYS A 249 -4.61 10.00 29.12
C LYS A 249 -5.19 8.61 29.45
N GLN A 250 -5.20 7.69 28.48
CA GLN A 250 -5.57 6.29 28.70
C GLN A 250 -4.64 5.60 29.71
N LEU A 251 -3.33 5.84 29.61
CA LEU A 251 -2.35 5.26 30.54
C LEU A 251 -2.56 5.80 31.98
N GLU A 252 -2.93 7.07 32.10
CA GLU A 252 -3.24 7.73 33.37
C GLU A 252 -4.52 7.16 34.00
N ASP A 253 -5.58 6.93 33.22
CA ASP A 253 -6.83 6.31 33.70
C ASP A 253 -6.62 4.85 34.15
N VAL A 254 -5.78 4.09 33.44
CA VAL A 254 -5.45 2.69 33.79
C VAL A 254 -4.63 2.63 35.08
N THR A 255 -3.62 3.49 35.21
CA THR A 255 -2.79 3.54 36.44
C THR A 255 -3.62 3.96 37.66
N LEU A 256 -4.53 4.92 37.50
CA LEU A 256 -5.44 5.38 38.57
C LEU A 256 -6.46 4.31 38.98
N SER A 257 -6.91 3.50 38.02
CA SER A 257 -7.79 2.34 38.27
C SER A 257 -7.08 1.21 39.01
N LEU A 258 -5.83 0.90 38.64
CA LEU A 258 -5.00 -0.06 39.36
C LEU A 258 -4.71 0.40 40.79
N GLN A 259 -4.40 1.69 40.99
CA GLN A 259 -4.14 2.25 42.32
C GLN A 259 -5.37 2.17 43.25
N LYS A 260 -6.59 2.30 42.71
CA LYS A 260 -7.85 2.12 43.46
C LYS A 260 -8.11 0.66 43.83
N LEU A 261 -7.73 -0.30 42.97
CA LEU A 261 -7.84 -1.73 43.26
C LEU A 261 -6.82 -2.16 44.33
N THR A 262 -5.58 -1.69 44.27
CA THR A 262 -4.55 -1.98 45.28
C THR A 262 -4.90 -1.40 46.66
N ARG A 263 -5.69 -0.32 46.73
CA ARG A 263 -6.14 0.29 48.00
C ARG A 263 -7.37 -0.39 48.63
N LYS A 264 -7.99 -1.34 47.92
CA LYS A 264 -9.19 -2.09 48.35
C LYS A 264 -8.89 -3.53 48.79
N CYS A 265 -7.70 -4.05 48.51
CA CYS A 265 -7.13 -5.22 49.19
C CYS A 265 -6.41 -4.76 50.45
#